data_AF-A0A352M153-F1
#
_entry.id   AF-A0A352M153-F1
#
_cell.length_a   1.000
_cell.length_b   1.000
_cell.length_c   1.000
_cell.angle_alpha   90.00
_cell.angle_beta   90.00
_cell.angle_gamma   90.00
#
_symmetry.space_group_name_H-M   'P 1'
#
loop_
_entity.id
_entity.type
_entity.pdbx_description
1 polymer ?
#
loop_
_entity_poly.entity_id
_entity_poly.type
_entity_poly.pdbx_seq_one_letter_code
_entity_poly.pdbx_strand_id
1 'polypeptide(L)'
;MRWKVNELHNAVKRLRLVIDNIDSLLVKLLSKRLKTSAAIQKLKSSGLFFSPSREKQILSKCPDQRLADVYMAVLRNSRKAPENIEWHFISAGSPKADGAAVEYFTKIFGCGFKLKKSKSVKDLKTASGKGAVIISASQRVEGDYEAAGLGKLYMYCEYRLKKRHIFSFYSNVPPAFESDLNVTISL
;
A
#
# COMPACT_ATOMS: atom_id res chain seq x y z
N MET A 1 -11.47 -34.01 39.32
CA MET A 1 -10.61 -33.53 38.20
C MET A 1 -11.31 -33.56 36.83
N ARG A 2 -11.98 -34.65 36.42
CA ARG A 2 -12.69 -34.76 35.12
C ARG A 2 -13.80 -33.73 34.88
N TRP A 3 -14.55 -33.32 35.91
CA TRP A 3 -15.63 -32.33 35.79
C TRP A 3 -15.14 -30.94 35.33
N LYS A 4 -14.05 -30.43 35.91
CA LYS A 4 -13.44 -29.14 35.52
C LYS A 4 -12.94 -29.13 34.08
N VAL A 5 -12.48 -30.28 33.56
CA VAL A 5 -12.03 -30.42 32.16
C VAL A 5 -13.20 -30.35 31.18
N ASN A 6 -14.35 -30.93 31.54
CA ASN A 6 -15.57 -30.86 30.72
C ASN A 6 -16.18 -29.45 30.71
N GLU A 7 -16.16 -28.74 31.83
CA GLU A 7 -16.60 -27.34 31.91
C GLU A 7 -15.74 -26.42 31.04
N LEU A 8 -14.42 -26.58 31.08
CA LEU A 8 -13.47 -25.85 30.23
C LEU A 8 -13.72 -26.14 28.74
N HIS A 9 -13.90 -27.42 28.35
CA HIS A 9 -14.22 -27.79 26.97
C HIS A 9 -15.52 -27.14 26.48
N ASN A 10 -16.56 -27.14 27.31
CA ASN A 10 -17.83 -26.52 26.97
C ASN A 10 -17.72 -24.98 26.86
N ALA A 11 -16.94 -24.34 27.73
CA ALA A 11 -16.66 -22.91 27.65
C ALA A 11 -15.92 -22.55 26.36
N VAL A 12 -14.87 -23.31 26.00
CA VAL A 12 -14.13 -23.12 24.74
C VAL A 12 -15.04 -23.30 23.53
N LYS A 13 -15.92 -24.31 23.53
CA LYS A 13 -16.87 -24.54 22.44
C LYS A 13 -17.82 -23.35 22.25
N ARG A 14 -18.34 -22.77 23.34
CA ARG A 14 -19.19 -21.57 23.28
C ARG A 14 -18.44 -20.36 22.72
N LEU A 15 -17.20 -20.14 23.14
CA LEU A 15 -16.39 -19.03 22.63
C LEU A 15 -16.08 -19.18 21.13
N ARG A 16 -15.81 -20.40 20.65
CA ARG A 16 -15.63 -20.66 19.21
C ARG A 16 -16.88 -20.31 18.40
N LEU A 17 -18.07 -20.67 18.88
CA LEU A 17 -19.32 -20.29 18.23
C LEU A 17 -19.51 -18.76 18.15
N VAL A 18 -19.05 -18.02 19.17
CA VAL A 18 -19.06 -16.54 19.12
C VAL A 18 -18.11 -16.03 18.03
N ILE A 19 -16.91 -16.62 17.89
CA ILE A 19 -15.98 -16.30 16.80
C ILE A 19 -16.62 -16.59 15.44
N ASP A 20 -17.23 -17.76 15.25
CA ASP A 20 -17.87 -18.14 13.98
C ASP A 20 -18.98 -17.13 13.56
N ASN A 21 -19.74 -16.64 14.54
CA ASN A 21 -20.76 -15.61 14.32
C ASN A 21 -20.14 -14.26 13.91
N ILE A 22 -19.04 -13.87 14.57
CA ILE A 22 -18.30 -12.64 14.21
C ILE A 22 -17.74 -12.77 12.79
N ASP A 23 -17.10 -13.89 12.45
CA ASP A 23 -16.52 -14.13 11.14
C ASP A 23 -17.59 -14.09 10.03
N SER A 24 -18.78 -14.66 10.30
CA SER A 24 -19.92 -14.57 9.39
C SER A 24 -20.36 -13.12 9.12
N LEU A 25 -20.32 -12.24 10.12
CA LEU A 25 -20.61 -10.81 9.95
C LEU A 25 -19.49 -10.10 9.19
N LEU A 26 -18.22 -10.42 9.49
CA LEU A 26 -17.07 -9.85 8.79
C LEU A 26 -17.12 -10.17 7.30
N VAL A 27 -17.41 -11.42 6.92
CA VAL A 27 -17.54 -11.83 5.50
C VAL A 27 -18.63 -11.02 4.78
N LYS A 28 -19.78 -10.83 5.41
CA LYS A 28 -20.89 -10.02 4.85
C LYS A 28 -20.47 -8.56 4.63
N LEU A 29 -19.81 -7.95 5.62
CA LEU A 29 -19.37 -6.56 5.55
C LEU A 29 -18.26 -6.36 4.52
N LEU A 30 -17.27 -7.25 4.47
CA LEU A 30 -16.19 -7.21 3.49
C LEU A 30 -16.73 -7.37 2.06
N SER A 31 -17.69 -8.28 1.86
CA SER A 31 -18.36 -8.47 0.57
C SER A 31 -19.15 -7.22 0.14
N LYS A 32 -19.89 -6.59 1.06
CA LYS A 32 -20.57 -5.32 0.79
C LYS A 32 -19.58 -4.22 0.42
N ARG A 33 -18.46 -4.13 1.14
CA ARG A 33 -17.38 -3.17 0.87
C ARG A 33 -16.80 -3.35 -0.54
N LEU A 34 -16.51 -4.58 -0.95
CA LEU A 34 -16.01 -4.88 -2.32
C LEU A 34 -17.01 -4.47 -3.40
N LYS A 35 -18.31 -4.77 -3.20
CA LYS A 35 -19.37 -4.32 -4.12
C LYS A 35 -19.44 -2.79 -4.22
N THR A 36 -19.31 -2.09 -3.10
CA THR A 36 -19.25 -0.61 -3.09
C THR A 36 -18.02 -0.09 -3.84
N SER A 37 -16.85 -0.69 -3.64
CA SER A 37 -15.63 -0.35 -4.40
C SER A 37 -15.84 -0.54 -5.91
N ALA A 38 -16.49 -1.62 -6.34
CA ALA A 38 -16.79 -1.86 -7.75
C ALA A 38 -17.80 -0.84 -8.31
N ALA A 39 -18.80 -0.42 -7.52
CA ALA A 39 -19.73 0.63 -7.92
C ALA A 39 -19.02 1.98 -8.13
N ILE A 40 -18.06 2.33 -7.26
CA ILE A 40 -17.23 3.54 -7.43
C ILE A 40 -16.43 3.48 -8.73
N GLN A 41 -15.81 2.33 -9.04
CA GLN A 41 -15.07 2.13 -10.29
C GLN A 41 -15.96 2.34 -11.52
N LYS A 42 -17.19 1.81 -11.49
CA LYS A 42 -18.17 2.01 -12.56
C LYS A 42 -18.53 3.49 -12.73
N LEU A 43 -18.75 4.22 -11.64
CA LEU A 43 -19.06 5.66 -11.70
C LEU A 43 -17.92 6.51 -12.24
N LYS A 44 -16.67 6.16 -11.91
CA LYS A 44 -15.48 6.87 -12.37
C LYS A 44 -15.02 6.47 -13.78
N SER A 45 -15.61 5.42 -14.35
CA SER A 45 -15.12 4.77 -15.58
C SER A 45 -13.62 4.44 -15.50
N SER A 46 -13.11 4.12 -14.31
CA SER A 46 -11.69 3.90 -14.04
C SER A 46 -11.47 2.91 -12.89
N GLY A 47 -10.24 2.41 -12.77
CA GLY A 47 -9.85 1.57 -11.64
C GLY A 47 -9.82 2.36 -10.32
N LEU A 48 -10.01 1.66 -9.21
CA LEU A 48 -9.80 2.25 -7.89
C LEU A 48 -8.31 2.18 -7.60
N PHE A 49 -7.58 3.21 -7.99
CA PHE A 49 -6.13 3.26 -7.77
C PHE A 49 -5.82 3.64 -6.33
N PHE A 50 -4.54 3.52 -5.96
CA PHE A 50 -4.05 3.96 -4.65
C PHE A 50 -4.31 5.47 -4.48
N SER A 51 -4.92 5.86 -3.35
CA SER A 51 -5.13 7.26 -2.94
C SER A 51 -4.48 7.47 -1.57
N PRO A 52 -3.27 8.06 -1.51
CA PRO A 52 -2.56 8.20 -0.25
C PRO A 52 -3.37 8.93 0.83
N SER A 53 -4.02 10.06 0.49
CA SER A 53 -4.79 10.85 1.46
C SER A 53 -5.99 10.08 1.99
N ARG A 54 -6.78 9.49 1.10
CA ARG A 54 -7.98 8.75 1.49
C ARG A 54 -7.65 7.56 2.35
N GLU A 55 -6.61 6.81 1.99
CA GLU A 55 -6.21 5.63 2.72
C GLU A 55 -5.59 5.98 4.08
N LYS A 56 -4.83 7.08 4.17
CA LYS A 56 -4.36 7.61 5.46
C LYS A 56 -5.53 7.92 6.41
N GLN A 57 -6.58 8.57 5.93
CA GLN A 57 -7.77 8.88 6.73
C GLN A 57 -8.54 7.64 7.18
N ILE A 58 -8.46 6.56 6.43
CA ILE A 58 -9.08 5.29 6.77
C ILE A 58 -8.26 4.60 7.86
N LEU A 59 -6.95 4.50 7.67
CA LEU A 59 -6.03 3.83 8.62
C LEU A 59 -5.93 4.59 9.93
N SER A 60 -6.09 5.92 9.94
CA SER A 60 -6.11 6.73 11.17
C SER A 60 -7.32 6.45 12.08
N LYS A 61 -8.31 5.69 11.60
CA LYS A 61 -9.47 5.25 12.40
C LYS A 61 -9.24 3.88 13.04
N CYS A 62 -8.17 3.17 12.68
CA CYS A 62 -7.81 1.92 13.32
C CYS A 62 -7.24 2.22 14.73
N PRO A 63 -7.73 1.55 15.79
CA PRO A 63 -7.30 1.85 17.15
C PRO A 63 -5.90 1.32 17.47
N ASP A 64 -5.40 0.36 16.68
CA ASP A 64 -4.06 -0.20 16.81
C ASP A 64 -3.48 -0.67 15.47
N GLN A 65 -2.19 -0.99 15.49
CA GLN A 65 -1.43 -1.42 14.31
C GLN A 65 -1.89 -2.77 13.75
N ARG A 66 -2.38 -3.71 14.57
CA ARG A 66 -2.83 -5.02 14.09
C ARG A 66 -4.08 -4.87 13.24
N LEU A 67 -5.02 -4.02 13.67
CA LEU A 67 -6.20 -3.69 12.88
C LEU A 67 -5.87 -2.86 11.64
N ALA A 68 -4.92 -1.93 11.74
CA ALA A 68 -4.41 -1.20 10.58
C ALA A 68 -3.80 -2.16 9.54
N ASP A 69 -3.09 -3.20 9.97
CA ASP A 69 -2.49 -4.21 9.10
C ASP A 69 -3.53 -5.05 8.36
N VAL A 70 -4.59 -5.47 9.06
CA VAL A 70 -5.74 -6.13 8.42
C VAL A 70 -6.40 -5.20 7.41
N TYR A 71 -6.61 -3.93 7.77
CA TYR A 71 -7.29 -2.98 6.89
C TYR A 71 -6.44 -2.58 5.68
N MET A 72 -5.11 -2.56 5.79
CA MET A 72 -4.19 -2.41 4.65
C MET A 72 -4.38 -3.56 3.65
N ALA A 73 -4.53 -4.80 4.11
CA ALA A 73 -4.84 -5.91 3.23
C ALA A 73 -6.21 -5.74 2.55
N VAL A 74 -7.22 -5.27 3.27
CA VAL A 74 -8.56 -4.98 2.71
C VAL A 74 -8.50 -3.88 1.66
N LEU A 75 -7.75 -2.81 1.90
CA LEU A 75 -7.51 -1.72 0.96
C LEU A 75 -6.81 -2.23 -0.29
N ARG A 76 -5.69 -2.95 -0.13
CA ARG A 76 -4.93 -3.55 -1.23
C ARG A 76 -5.81 -4.41 -2.13
N ASN A 77 -6.67 -5.26 -1.57
CA ASN A 77 -7.60 -6.09 -2.34
C ASN A 77 -8.67 -5.30 -3.10
N SER A 78 -8.92 -4.04 -2.72
CA SER A 78 -9.87 -3.17 -3.43
C SER A 78 -9.21 -2.39 -4.56
N ARG A 79 -7.89 -2.27 -4.54
CA ARG A 79 -7.15 -1.50 -5.53
C ARG A 79 -7.05 -2.29 -6.84
N LYS A 80 -7.10 -1.58 -7.97
CA LYS A 80 -6.54 -2.09 -9.21
C LYS A 80 -5.11 -1.61 -9.34
N ALA A 81 -4.19 -2.53 -9.65
CA ALA A 81 -2.86 -2.13 -10.08
C ALA A 81 -2.99 -1.53 -11.50
N PRO A 82 -2.29 -0.43 -11.80
CA PRO A 82 -2.19 0.02 -13.18
C PRO A 82 -1.52 -1.06 -14.05
N GLU A 83 -2.07 -1.32 -15.23
CA GLU A 83 -1.54 -2.28 -16.18
C GLU A 83 -0.31 -1.70 -16.91
N ASN A 84 0.61 -2.57 -17.33
CA ASN A 84 1.80 -2.22 -18.13
C ASN A 84 2.78 -1.22 -17.51
N ILE A 85 2.74 -1.00 -16.19
CA ILE A 85 3.69 -0.12 -15.48
C ILE A 85 4.97 -0.86 -15.08
N GLU A 86 6.12 -0.22 -15.30
CA GLU A 86 7.40 -0.68 -14.76
C GLU A 86 7.63 -0.14 -13.34
N TRP A 87 8.02 -1.02 -12.41
CA TRP A 87 8.30 -0.64 -11.02
C TRP A 87 9.81 -0.58 -10.78
N HIS A 88 10.28 0.56 -10.30
CA HIS A 88 11.70 0.83 -10.04
C HIS A 88 11.94 1.11 -8.57
N PHE A 89 13.08 0.63 -8.08
CA PHE A 89 13.55 0.92 -6.72
C PHE A 89 14.91 1.63 -6.78
N ILE A 90 14.97 2.83 -6.20
CA ILE A 90 16.20 3.61 -6.04
C ILE A 90 16.70 3.41 -4.61
N SER A 91 17.92 2.88 -4.51
CA SER A 91 18.60 2.59 -3.24
C SER A 91 19.00 3.87 -2.49
N ALA A 92 18.97 3.80 -1.15
CA ALA A 92 19.57 4.80 -0.27
C ALA A 92 21.08 4.56 -0.03
N GLY A 93 21.68 3.57 -0.69
CA GLY A 93 23.06 3.14 -0.44
C GLY A 93 23.25 2.40 0.88
N SER A 94 22.17 2.06 1.58
CA SER A 94 22.19 1.38 2.88
C SER A 94 21.29 0.14 2.84
N PRO A 95 21.84 -1.09 3.00
CA PRO A 95 21.04 -2.32 2.99
C PRO A 95 19.90 -2.31 4.02
N LYS A 96 20.11 -1.68 5.17
CA LYS A 96 19.11 -1.56 6.23
C LYS A 96 17.95 -0.62 5.83
N ALA A 97 18.27 0.53 5.24
CA ALA A 97 17.24 1.47 4.78
C ALA A 97 16.47 0.89 3.59
N ASP A 98 17.19 0.26 2.66
CA ASP A 98 16.59 -0.38 1.49
C ASP A 98 15.68 -1.54 1.87
N GLY A 99 16.12 -2.38 2.81
CA GLY A 99 15.30 -3.48 3.34
C GLY A 99 14.00 -2.97 3.94
N ALA A 100 14.06 -1.93 4.78
CA ALA A 100 12.87 -1.32 5.36
C ALA A 100 11.96 -0.71 4.29
N ALA A 101 12.49 0.02 3.31
CA ALA A 101 11.71 0.61 2.23
C ALA A 101 10.94 -0.45 1.44
N VAL A 102 11.62 -1.53 1.04
CA VAL A 102 11.00 -2.64 0.29
C VAL A 102 9.97 -3.37 1.12
N GLU A 103 10.25 -3.63 2.41
CA GLU A 103 9.32 -4.30 3.32
C GLU A 103 8.01 -3.49 3.49
N TYR A 104 8.11 -2.20 3.80
CA TYR A 104 6.94 -1.34 3.95
C TYR A 104 6.17 -1.20 2.63
N PHE A 105 6.89 -1.02 1.52
CA PHE A 105 6.27 -0.97 0.20
C PHE A 105 5.48 -2.25 -0.11
N THR A 106 6.06 -3.43 0.16
CA THR A 106 5.43 -4.75 0.01
C THR A 106 4.21 -4.89 0.91
N LYS A 107 4.26 -4.36 2.13
CA LYS A 107 3.11 -4.35 3.04
C LYS A 107 1.93 -3.57 2.45
N ILE A 108 2.20 -2.41 1.85
CA ILE A 108 1.18 -1.51 1.31
C ILE A 108 0.62 -2.02 -0.01
N PHE A 109 1.48 -2.41 -0.95
CA PHE A 109 1.08 -2.69 -2.34
C PHE A 109 0.96 -4.20 -2.65
N GLY A 110 1.46 -5.09 -1.79
CA GLY A 110 1.46 -6.55 -2.01
C GLY A 110 2.78 -7.07 -2.57
N CYS A 111 2.78 -8.31 -3.09
CA CYS A 111 3.97 -8.99 -3.59
C CYS A 111 3.92 -9.28 -5.11
N GLY A 112 3.02 -8.62 -5.86
CA GLY A 112 2.77 -8.88 -7.28
C GLY A 112 3.59 -8.05 -8.28
N PHE A 113 4.45 -7.14 -7.79
CA PHE A 113 5.27 -6.28 -8.64
C PHE A 113 6.74 -6.75 -8.63
N LYS A 114 7.41 -6.60 -9.77
CA LYS A 114 8.84 -6.88 -9.88
C LYS A 114 9.62 -5.56 -9.85
N LEU A 115 10.26 -5.28 -8.72
CA LEU A 115 11.10 -4.10 -8.55
C LEU A 115 12.41 -4.25 -9.32
N LYS A 116 12.62 -3.43 -10.34
CA LYS A 116 13.92 -3.25 -10.98
C LYS A 116 14.77 -2.32 -10.11
N LYS A 117 15.88 -2.83 -9.55
CA LYS A 117 16.80 -2.00 -8.76
C LYS A 117 17.62 -1.10 -9.68
N SER A 118 17.65 0.18 -9.35
CA SER A 118 18.49 1.20 -9.98
C SER A 118 19.37 1.84 -8.92
N LYS A 119 20.65 2.10 -9.24
CA LYS A 119 21.58 2.74 -8.29
C LYS A 119 21.36 4.25 -8.25
N SER A 120 20.91 4.81 -9.36
CA SER A 120 20.64 6.23 -9.51
C SER A 120 19.47 6.47 -10.47
N VAL A 121 18.98 7.71 -10.48
CA VAL A 121 18.01 8.18 -11.47
C VAL A 121 18.58 8.09 -12.89
N LYS A 122 19.88 8.31 -13.07
CA LYS A 122 20.56 8.24 -14.38
C LYS A 122 20.55 6.83 -14.99
N ASP A 123 20.40 5.79 -14.16
CA ASP A 123 20.30 4.41 -14.63
C ASP A 123 18.90 4.06 -15.19
N LEU A 124 17.91 4.95 -15.03
CA LEU A 124 16.56 4.78 -15.54
C LEU A 124 16.50 5.12 -17.03
N LYS A 125 17.13 4.28 -17.88
CA LYS A 125 17.36 4.54 -19.31
C LYS A 125 16.12 4.90 -20.16
N THR A 126 14.90 4.54 -19.76
CA THR A 126 13.68 4.67 -20.62
C THR A 126 12.36 4.76 -19.83
N ALA A 127 12.36 5.36 -18.63
CA ALA A 127 11.13 5.48 -17.84
C ALA A 127 10.03 6.32 -18.54
N SER A 128 10.40 7.14 -19.53
CA SER A 128 9.51 8.05 -20.29
C SER A 128 8.50 7.39 -21.23
N GLY A 129 8.72 6.15 -21.69
CA GLY A 129 7.89 5.55 -22.75
C GLY A 129 6.80 4.58 -22.29
N LYS A 130 6.87 4.05 -21.06
CA LYS A 130 6.03 2.91 -20.64
C LYS A 130 5.21 3.13 -19.37
N GLY A 131 5.33 4.31 -18.77
CA GLY A 131 4.77 4.53 -17.45
C GLY A 131 5.57 3.78 -16.38
N ALA A 132 6.20 4.56 -15.51
CA ALA A 132 7.05 4.07 -14.45
C ALA A 132 6.49 4.48 -13.10
N VAL A 133 6.65 3.58 -12.14
CA VAL A 133 6.53 3.86 -10.72
C VAL A 133 7.91 3.76 -10.10
N ILE A 134 8.27 4.75 -9.31
CA ILE A 134 9.57 4.83 -8.66
C ILE A 134 9.35 4.84 -7.15
N ILE A 135 10.03 3.93 -6.49
CA ILE A 135 10.13 3.87 -5.03
C ILE A 135 11.54 4.30 -4.70
N SER A 136 11.68 5.40 -3.97
CA SER A 136 12.97 5.87 -3.55
C SER A 136 13.14 5.71 -2.05
N ALA A 137 14.11 4.89 -1.64
CA ALA A 137 14.56 4.89 -0.25
C ALA A 137 15.39 6.15 0.07
N SER A 138 15.81 6.91 -0.94
CA SER A 138 16.39 8.25 -0.78
C SER A 138 15.31 9.34 -0.75
N GLN A 139 15.62 10.49 -0.14
CA GLN A 139 14.58 11.44 0.28
C GLN A 139 13.90 12.21 -0.85
N ARG A 140 14.57 12.52 -1.98
CA ARG A 140 13.95 13.17 -3.15
C ARG A 140 14.67 12.81 -4.45
N VAL A 141 13.91 12.59 -5.52
CA VAL A 141 14.47 12.28 -6.85
C VAL A 141 13.82 13.05 -8.00
N GLU A 142 12.85 13.93 -7.74
CA GLU A 142 12.12 14.67 -8.79
C GLU A 142 13.06 15.53 -9.65
N GLY A 143 13.86 16.38 -9.02
CA GLY A 143 14.79 17.26 -9.73
C GLY A 143 15.86 16.49 -10.51
N ASP A 144 16.36 15.38 -9.95
CA ASP A 144 17.32 14.50 -10.64
C ASP A 144 16.69 13.81 -11.85
N TYR A 145 15.39 13.50 -11.78
CA TYR A 145 14.65 12.81 -12.84
C TYR A 145 14.38 13.73 -14.03
N GLU A 146 13.99 14.97 -13.76
CA GLU A 146 13.86 16.00 -14.79
C GLU A 146 15.23 16.36 -15.39
N ALA A 147 16.27 16.53 -14.55
CA ALA A 147 17.63 16.82 -15.01
C ALA A 147 18.25 15.70 -15.87
N ALA A 148 17.81 14.45 -15.66
CA ALA A 148 18.20 13.31 -16.50
C ALA A 148 17.46 13.23 -17.84
N GLY A 149 16.55 14.17 -18.14
CA GLY A 149 15.78 14.21 -19.39
C GLY A 149 14.66 13.17 -19.46
N LEU A 150 14.21 12.63 -18.32
CA LEU A 150 13.22 11.55 -18.26
C LEU A 150 11.76 12.03 -18.20
N GLY A 151 11.56 13.35 -18.30
CA GLY A 151 10.27 14.02 -18.25
C GLY A 151 9.82 14.35 -16.82
N LYS A 152 8.55 14.72 -16.67
CA LYS A 152 7.98 15.11 -15.38
C LYS A 152 7.74 13.90 -14.49
N LEU A 153 8.12 14.01 -13.21
CA LEU A 153 7.86 13.02 -12.18
C LEU A 153 6.95 13.59 -11.11
N TYR A 154 5.94 12.84 -10.68
CA TYR A 154 5.00 13.26 -9.66
C TYR A 154 5.24 12.48 -8.37
N MET A 155 5.55 13.15 -7.26
CA MET A 155 5.48 12.54 -5.92
C MET A 155 4.04 12.43 -5.43
N TYR A 156 3.58 11.20 -5.24
CA TYR A 156 2.25 10.93 -4.69
C TYR A 156 2.29 10.93 -3.17
N CYS A 157 3.27 10.25 -2.58
CA CYS A 157 3.40 10.27 -1.14
C CYS A 157 4.81 9.98 -0.63
N GLU A 158 5.00 10.39 0.62
CA GLU A 158 6.18 10.11 1.42
C GLU A 158 5.75 9.29 2.63
N TYR A 159 6.33 8.11 2.80
CA TYR A 159 6.12 7.26 3.96
C TYR A 159 7.18 7.53 5.02
N ARG A 160 6.72 7.84 6.22
CA ARG A 160 7.56 8.11 7.39
C ARG A 160 7.15 7.22 8.56
N LEU A 161 8.14 6.76 9.30
CA LEU A 161 7.95 6.19 10.63
C LEU A 161 8.37 7.26 11.64
N LYS A 162 7.41 7.79 12.41
CA LYS A 162 7.62 9.03 13.18
C LYS A 162 8.15 10.16 12.27
N LYS A 163 9.34 10.69 12.56
CA LYS A 163 10.02 11.73 11.75
C LYS A 163 10.98 11.17 10.70
N ARG A 164 11.20 9.85 10.66
CA ARG A 164 12.17 9.22 9.78
C ARG A 164 11.53 8.85 8.44
N HIS A 165 12.13 9.30 7.35
CA HIS A 165 11.80 8.85 5.99
C HIS A 165 12.07 7.35 5.82
N ILE A 166 11.11 6.65 5.20
CA ILE A 166 11.23 5.24 4.83
C ILE A 166 11.35 5.12 3.32
N PHE A 167 10.37 5.66 2.58
CA PHE A 167 10.46 5.78 1.13
C PHE A 167 9.54 6.87 0.60
N SER A 168 9.85 7.35 -0.60
CA SER A 168 8.98 8.21 -1.39
C SER A 168 8.47 7.46 -2.61
N PHE A 169 7.21 7.69 -2.97
CA PHE A 169 6.48 7.01 -4.02
C PHE A 169 6.15 8.00 -5.14
N TYR A 170 6.65 7.71 -6.34
CA TYR A 170 6.50 8.57 -7.51
C TYR A 170 5.95 7.81 -8.71
N SER A 171 5.35 8.53 -9.65
CA SER A 171 5.10 8.02 -11.00
C SER A 171 5.14 9.14 -12.03
N ASN A 172 5.50 8.82 -13.27
CA ASN A 172 5.39 9.73 -14.41
C ASN A 172 4.07 9.57 -15.19
N VAL A 173 3.13 8.73 -14.72
CA VAL A 173 1.79 8.57 -15.30
C VAL A 173 0.75 9.22 -14.39
N PRO A 174 0.28 10.43 -14.72
CA PRO A 174 -0.96 10.96 -14.17
C PRO A 174 -2.17 10.46 -15.01
N PRO A 175 -3.31 10.05 -14.42
CA PRO A 175 -3.62 9.83 -13.01
C PRO A 175 -3.54 8.33 -12.67
N ALA A 176 -2.43 7.64 -12.96
CA ALA A 176 -2.31 6.20 -12.62
C ALA A 176 -2.55 5.92 -11.13
N PHE A 177 -2.48 6.97 -10.31
CA PHE A 177 -2.99 7.02 -8.94
C PHE A 177 -3.92 8.23 -8.79
N GLU A 178 -4.84 8.20 -7.82
CA GLU A 178 -5.66 9.38 -7.56
C GLU A 178 -4.75 10.56 -7.20
N SER A 179 -5.09 11.74 -7.72
CA SER A 179 -4.27 12.97 -7.82
C SER A 179 -3.86 13.63 -6.50
N ASP A 180 -3.86 12.88 -5.40
CA ASP A 180 -3.33 13.32 -4.12
C ASP A 180 -1.80 13.29 -4.20
N LEU A 181 -1.22 14.41 -4.60
CA LEU A 181 0.23 14.59 -4.63
C LEU A 181 0.76 15.07 -3.29
N ASN A 182 2.02 14.75 -3.01
CA ASN A 182 2.78 15.25 -1.86
C ASN A 182 2.19 14.89 -0.48
N VAL A 183 1.54 13.74 -0.34
CA VAL A 183 0.95 13.31 0.94
C VAL A 183 2.02 12.69 1.84
N THR A 184 2.16 13.19 3.07
CA THR A 184 2.97 12.49 4.09
C THR A 184 2.11 11.50 4.88
N ILE A 185 2.49 10.23 4.86
CA ILE A 185 1.89 9.18 5.69
C ILE A 185 2.86 8.89 6.84
N SER A 186 2.42 9.19 8.06
CA SER A 186 3.14 8.86 9.29
C SER A 186 2.47 7.66 9.94
N LEU A 187 3.25 6.59 10.11
CA LEU A 187 2.91 5.44 10.94
C LEU A 187 3.55 5.58 12.32
#